data_AF-A0AAC9QUB0-F1
#
_entry.id   AF-A0AAC9QUB0-F1
#
_cell.length_a   1.000
_cell.length_b   1.000
_cell.length_c   1.000
_cell.angle_alpha   90.00
_cell.angle_beta   90.00
_cell.angle_gamma   90.00
#
_symmetry.space_group_name_H-M   'P 1'
#
loop_
_entity.id
_entity.type
_entity.pdbx_description
1 polymer ?
#
loop_
_entity_poly.entity_id
_entity_poly.type
_entity_poly.pdbx_seq_one_letter_code
_entity_poly.pdbx_strand_id
1 'polypeptide(L)'
;MTKEQEAVLKRALDHYCIDNQLTKAVEEMAELTKEICKLKIAGQNFNGADLIQARQNLLEEKADVYIMLMQLDLYFGESLAYIDAKIARLKERMDESKD
;
A
#
# COMPACT_ATOMS: atom_id res chain seq x y z
N MET A 1 6.22 -2.89 -13.51
CA MET A 1 5.13 -2.19 -14.20
C MET A 1 5.29 -2.35 -15.71
N THR A 2 4.22 -2.57 -16.48
CA THR A 2 4.28 -2.59 -17.94
C THR A 2 4.36 -1.17 -18.50
N LYS A 3 4.82 -1.00 -19.76
CA LYS A 3 4.85 0.32 -20.42
C LYS A 3 3.46 0.96 -20.51
N GLU A 4 2.42 0.15 -20.71
CA GLU A 4 1.04 0.63 -20.77
C GLU A 4 0.57 1.15 -19.41
N GLN A 5 0.83 0.39 -18.33
CA GLN A 5 0.53 0.83 -16.97
C GLN A 5 1.26 2.13 -16.64
N GLU A 6 2.56 2.21 -16.95
CA GLU A 6 3.35 3.42 -16.71
C GLU A 6 2.77 4.64 -17.43
N ALA A 7 2.36 4.49 -18.70
CA ALA A 7 1.75 5.57 -19.47
C ALA A 7 0.42 6.04 -18.84
N VAL A 8 -0.40 5.12 -18.34
CA VAL A 8 -1.65 5.46 -17.64
C VAL A 8 -1.37 6.22 -16.33
N LEU A 9 -0.40 5.77 -15.53
CA LEU A 9 -0.05 6.42 -14.27
C LEU A 9 0.54 7.82 -14.50
N LYS A 10 1.39 8.00 -15.51
CA LYS A 10 1.90 9.32 -15.90
C LYS A 10 0.76 10.26 -16.35
N ARG A 11 -0.17 9.75 -17.16
CA ARG A 11 -1.35 10.53 -17.56
C ARG A 11 -2.23 10.92 -16.37
N ALA A 12 -2.34 10.08 -15.34
CA ALA A 12 -3.08 10.41 -14.13
C ALA A 12 -2.41 11.55 -13.36
N LEU A 13 -1.08 11.54 -13.23
CA LEU A 13 -0.31 12.64 -12.65
C LEU A 13 -0.51 13.95 -13.43
N ASP A 14 -0.44 13.90 -14.76
CA ASP A 14 -0.63 15.07 -15.62
C ASP A 14 -2.06 15.64 -15.54
N HIS A 15 -3.07 14.76 -15.40
CA HIS A 15 -4.48 15.17 -15.39
C HIS A 15 -4.93 15.73 -14.03
N TYR A 16 -4.53 15.08 -12.95
CA TYR A 16 -5.00 15.43 -11.60
C TYR A 16 -4.03 16.34 -10.83
N CYS A 17 -2.79 16.50 -11.29
CA CYS A 17 -1.71 17.18 -10.59
C CYS A 17 -1.25 16.46 -9.30
N ILE A 18 -0.01 16.74 -8.89
CA ILE A 18 0.61 16.04 -7.76
C ILE A 18 -0.11 16.28 -6.42
N ASP A 19 -0.60 17.48 -6.15
CA ASP A 19 -1.25 17.81 -4.87
C ASP A 19 -2.52 16.98 -4.64
N ASN A 20 -3.32 16.77 -5.69
CA ASN A 20 -4.51 15.93 -5.61
C ASN A 20 -4.12 14.45 -5.52
N GLN A 21 -3.07 14.00 -6.21
CA GLN A 21 -2.59 12.62 -6.09
C GLN A 21 -2.00 12.33 -4.71
N LEU A 22 -1.34 13.29 -4.06
CA LEU A 22 -0.93 13.17 -2.66
C LEU A 22 -2.13 13.02 -1.72
N THR A 23 -3.19 13.81 -1.95
CA THR A 23 -4.44 13.67 -1.20
C THR A 23 -5.07 12.30 -1.42
N LYS A 24 -5.10 11.83 -2.67
CA LYS A 24 -5.62 10.51 -3.02
C LYS A 24 -4.82 9.39 -2.36
N ALA A 25 -3.49 9.50 -2.32
CA ALA A 25 -2.65 8.54 -1.59
C ALA A 25 -3.02 8.43 -0.12
N VAL A 26 -3.35 9.56 0.54
CA VAL A 26 -3.82 9.57 1.93
C VAL A 26 -5.18 8.87 2.07
N GLU A 27 -6.10 9.09 1.14
CA GLU A 27 -7.40 8.41 1.12
C GLU A 27 -7.22 6.89 1.03
N GLU A 28 -6.47 6.39 0.03
CA GLU A 28 -6.27 4.95 -0.16
C GLU A 28 -5.58 4.30 1.07
N MET A 29 -4.62 5.01 1.69
CA MET A 29 -4.00 4.52 2.92
C MET A 29 -4.98 4.46 4.09
N ALA A 30 -5.96 5.37 4.16
CA ALA A 30 -7.01 5.34 5.17
C ALA A 30 -7.99 4.19 4.93
N GLU A 31 -8.34 3.89 3.67
CA GLU A 31 -9.18 2.75 3.31
C GLU A 31 -8.50 1.41 3.61
N LEU A 32 -7.23 1.27 3.24
CA LEU A 32 -6.42 0.10 3.63
C LEU A 32 -6.34 -0.05 5.16
N THR A 33 -6.16 1.04 5.90
CA THR A 33 -6.16 1.01 7.38
C THR A 33 -7.47 0.47 7.92
N LYS A 34 -8.60 0.91 7.38
CA LYS A 34 -9.95 0.45 7.76
C LYS A 34 -10.13 -1.04 7.47
N GLU A 35 -9.72 -1.54 6.30
CA GLU A 35 -9.88 -2.97 5.97
C GLU A 35 -8.94 -3.87 6.79
N ILE A 36 -7.75 -3.39 7.17
CA ILE A 36 -6.89 -4.07 8.16
C ILE A 36 -7.62 -4.24 9.50
N CYS A 37 -8.30 -3.19 9.98
CA CYS A 37 -9.08 -3.25 11.21
C CYS A 37 -10.22 -4.29 11.11
N LYS A 38 -10.97 -4.31 10.01
CA LYS A 38 -12.04 -5.30 9.79
C LYS A 38 -11.50 -6.72 9.76
N LEU A 39 -10.37 -6.96 9.08
CA LEU A 39 -9.76 -8.29 9.04
C LEU A 39 -9.41 -8.81 10.45
N LYS A 40 -8.87 -7.95 11.31
CA LYS A 40 -8.55 -8.30 12.70
C LYS A 40 -9.80 -8.69 13.49
N ILE A 41 -10.89 -7.94 13.35
CA ILE A 41 -12.16 -8.22 14.04
C ILE A 41 -12.77 -9.53 13.53
N ALA A 42 -12.81 -9.74 12.21
CA ALA A 42 -13.34 -10.97 11.61
C ALA A 42 -12.57 -12.21 12.10
N GLY A 43 -11.24 -12.12 12.20
CA GLY A 43 -10.39 -13.20 12.74
C GLY A 43 -10.66 -13.52 14.21
N GLN A 44 -11.09 -12.55 15.02
CA GLN A 44 -11.46 -12.76 16.42
C GLN A 44 -12.84 -13.40 16.58
N ASN A 45 -13.77 -13.10 15.67
CA ASN A 45 -15.15 -13.58 15.72
C ASN A 45 -15.35 -14.99 15.11
N PHE A 46 -14.30 -15.62 14.59
CA PHE A 46 -14.30 -16.96 13.96
C PHE A 46 -15.37 -17.17 12.85
N ASN A 47 -15.88 -16.09 12.25
CA ASN A 47 -16.80 -16.18 11.12
C ASN A 47 -16.00 -16.30 9.80
N GLY A 48 -16.01 -17.49 9.21
CA GLY A 48 -15.25 -17.78 7.99
C GLY A 48 -15.67 -16.94 6.78
N ALA A 49 -16.96 -16.61 6.64
CA ALA A 49 -17.44 -15.81 5.51
C ALA A 49 -16.95 -14.35 5.62
N ASP A 50 -17.07 -13.75 6.80
CA ASP A 50 -16.58 -12.39 7.07
C ASP A 50 -15.06 -12.31 6.88
N LEU A 51 -14.33 -13.36 7.27
CA LEU A 51 -12.87 -13.41 7.09
C LEU A 51 -12.47 -13.43 5.61
N ILE A 52 -13.20 -14.19 4.78
CA ILE A 52 -12.95 -14.24 3.33
C ILE A 52 -13.21 -12.87 2.70
N GLN A 53 -14.35 -12.24 3.02
CA GLN A 53 -14.68 -10.92 2.49
C GLN A 53 -13.68 -9.85 2.94
N ALA A 54 -13.32 -9.83 4.22
CA ALA A 54 -12.34 -8.87 4.74
C ALA A 54 -10.95 -9.04 4.10
N ARG A 55 -10.56 -10.27 3.75
CA ARG A 55 -9.33 -10.51 2.98
C ARG A 55 -9.41 -9.97 1.56
N GLN A 56 -10.55 -10.15 0.87
CA GLN A 56 -10.73 -9.63 -0.49
C GLN A 56 -10.63 -8.10 -0.51
N ASN A 57 -11.37 -7.42 0.36
CA ASN A 57 -11.32 -5.96 0.47
C ASN A 57 -9.91 -5.48 0.79
N LEU A 58 -9.20 -6.12 1.73
CA LEU A 58 -7.83 -5.75 2.06
C LEU A 58 -6.89 -5.84 0.84
N LEU A 59 -7.09 -6.84 -0.03
CA LEU A 59 -6.26 -6.98 -1.23
C LEU A 59 -6.56 -5.90 -2.27
N GLU A 60 -7.83 -5.47 -2.39
CA GLU A 60 -8.26 -4.38 -3.26
C GLU A 60 -7.63 -3.04 -2.82
N GLU A 61 -7.87 -2.64 -1.57
CA GLU A 61 -7.32 -1.37 -1.04
C GLU A 61 -5.79 -1.36 -1.01
N LYS A 62 -5.17 -2.54 -0.83
CA LYS A 62 -3.72 -2.68 -0.93
C LYS A 62 -3.23 -2.44 -2.36
N ALA A 63 -3.98 -2.87 -3.37
CA ALA A 63 -3.65 -2.61 -4.77
C ALA A 63 -3.77 -1.12 -5.08
N ASP A 64 -4.80 -0.44 -4.55
CA ASP A 64 -4.98 1.00 -4.73
C ASP A 64 -3.83 1.79 -4.09
N VAL A 65 -3.43 1.44 -2.86
CA VAL A 65 -2.22 2.00 -2.24
C VAL A 65 -0.96 1.73 -3.08
N TYR A 66 -0.79 0.54 -3.65
CA TYR A 66 0.35 0.28 -4.54
C TYR A 66 0.33 1.16 -5.79
N ILE A 67 -0.84 1.39 -6.39
CA ILE A 67 -0.99 2.30 -7.53
C ILE A 67 -0.54 3.71 -7.15
N MET A 68 -0.96 4.18 -5.98
CA MET A 68 -0.56 5.49 -5.47
C MET A 68 0.95 5.57 -5.22
N LEU A 69 1.56 4.55 -4.59
CA LEU A 69 3.01 4.52 -4.39
C LEU A 69 3.79 4.51 -5.71
N MET A 70 3.32 3.79 -6.73
CA MET A 70 3.94 3.80 -8.05
C MET A 70 3.88 5.20 -8.70
N GLN A 71 2.77 5.93 -8.55
CA GLN A 71 2.69 7.31 -9.02
C GLN A 71 3.66 8.24 -8.26
N LEU A 72 3.82 8.05 -6.95
CA LEU A 72 4.79 8.81 -6.16
C LEU A 72 6.23 8.50 -6.57
N ASP A 73 6.59 7.24 -6.84
CA ASP A 73 7.90 6.87 -7.37
C ASP A 73 8.16 7.52 -8.75
N LEU A 74 7.14 7.55 -9.62
CA LEU A 74 7.25 8.21 -10.93
C LEU A 74 7.48 9.72 -10.83
N TYR A 75 6.94 10.38 -9.80
CA TYR A 75 7.05 11.83 -9.63
C TYR A 75 8.29 12.25 -8.83
N PHE A 76 8.57 11.58 -7.70
CA PHE A 76 9.64 11.95 -6.77
C PHE A 76 10.94 11.14 -6.96
N GLY A 77 10.91 10.08 -7.77
CA GLY A 77 12.02 9.16 -7.97
C GLY A 77 11.84 7.86 -7.19
N GLU A 78 12.52 6.80 -7.66
CA GLU A 78 12.33 5.44 -7.17
C GLU A 78 12.77 5.25 -5.71
N SER A 79 11.86 4.75 -4.89
CA SER A 79 12.13 4.42 -3.49
C SER A 79 12.91 3.11 -3.27
N LEU A 80 13.08 2.29 -4.34
CA LEU A 80 13.73 0.98 -4.29
C LEU A 80 15.12 1.01 -3.63
N ALA A 81 15.91 2.06 -3.90
CA ALA A 81 17.25 2.23 -3.34
C ALA A 81 17.28 2.27 -1.80
N TYR A 82 16.16 2.62 -1.16
CA TYR A 82 16.04 2.69 0.30
C TYR A 82 15.50 1.40 0.93
N ILE A 83 14.94 0.48 0.14
CA ILE A 83 14.23 -0.70 0.65
C ILE A 83 15.19 -1.67 1.33
N ASP A 84 16.33 -1.99 0.72
CA ASP A 84 17.29 -2.95 1.26
C ASP A 84 17.80 -2.53 2.65
N ALA A 85 18.13 -1.25 2.81
CA ALA A 85 18.55 -0.70 4.10
C ALA A 85 17.43 -0.75 5.15
N LYS A 86 16.16 -0.53 4.75
CA LYS A 86 15.01 -0.64 5.66
C LYS A 86 14.74 -2.09 6.07
N ILE A 87 14.89 -3.05 5.16
CA ILE A 87 14.75 -4.48 5.44
C ILE A 87 15.86 -4.96 6.38
N ALA A 88 17.11 -4.55 6.14
CA ALA A 88 18.23 -4.88 7.02
C ALA A 88 17.97 -4.41 8.47
N ARG A 89 17.54 -3.16 8.65
CA ARG A 89 17.17 -2.62 9.97
C ARG A 89 15.98 -3.34 10.61
N LEU A 90 15.02 -3.81 9.81
CA LEU A 90 13.91 -4.59 10.35
C LEU A 90 14.42 -5.94 10.89
N LYS A 91 15.33 -6.60 10.17
CA LYS A 91 15.97 -7.84 10.60
C LYS A 91 16.74 -7.64 11.91
N GLU A 92 17.58 -6.61 11.99
CA GLU A 92 18.34 -6.28 13.20
C GLU A 92 17.45 -6.14 14.45
N ARG A 93 16.35 -5.39 14.36
CA ARG A 93 15.39 -5.24 15.47
C ARG A 93 14.74 -6.56 15.91
N MET A 94 14.52 -7.48 14.98
CA MET A 94 13.97 -8.80 15.29
C MET A 94 15.01 -9.69 15.98
N ASP A 95 16.28 -9.57 15.60
CA ASP A 95 17.37 -10.35 16.20
C ASP A 95 17.71 -9.83 17.61
N GLU A 96 17.70 -8.50 17.85
CA GLU A 96 17.88 -7.90 19.17
C GLU A 96 16.77 -8.24 20.17
N SER A 97 15.54 -8.47 19.70
CA SER A 97 14.39 -8.80 20.56
C SER A 97 14.37 -10.24 21.08
N LYS A 98 15.36 -11.06 20.68
CA LYS A 98 15.47 -12.48 21.04
C LYS A 98 16.47 -12.77 22.18
N ASP A 99 17.14 -11.74 22.68
CA ASP A 99 18.03 -11.77 23.85
C ASP A 99 17.36 -11.15 25.09
#